data_AF-A0A351YWK7-F1
#
_entry.id   AF-A0A351YWK7-F1
#
_cell.length_a   1.000
_cell.length_b   1.000
_cell.length_c   1.000
_cell.angle_alpha   90.00
_cell.angle_beta   90.00
_cell.angle_gamma   90.00
#
_symmetry.space_group_name_H-M   'P 1'
#
loop_
_entity.id
_entity.type
_entity.pdbx_description
1 polymer ?
#
loop_
_entity_poly.entity_id
_entity_poly.type
_entity_poly.pdbx_seq_one_letter_code
_entity_poly.pdbx_strand_id
1 'polypeptide(L)'
;MAENTKERIISAVFSFYRDGKIKKISLSKIAAEVGISKAAIFRHFANREELEETLLQTVYDRFASLVTAVQGMLGRGDSSAVLPFIIETLCRHTEYINYLRSTSPDFSLDTFVLEGKKRGVRMFDSVFAPDGSVQNKCFYYTAVFVCVELLEFVYIWNFYREESNDVAYYSKRSAEFIHSGLGRAGFLLSDGRMQSLEQGCLACVMNARGVDAKLAAVSAVVAKKGYAELTMDSIAAELGMAKSSFYSIYKNKEDMILSLLESEFSEFGRILALALRDAVTFDECIFSIVCTTTIYFFKRSEILEACKWIEFQRVDGNDGDNRLCEIFNSPEHVSFKKILFAKKDSFEFPEHLSESHKELARDLILSTAFGEPLMFLAHGIRHGFPLEFYSEIVRAIYKMLMSGVVSYTKDGNIFSYGKKEEF
;
A
#
# COMPACT_ATOMS: atom_id res chain seq x y z
N MET A 1 -8.15 -32.19 -15.73
CA MET A 1 -9.62 -32.32 -15.66
C MET A 1 -10.22 -31.15 -16.42
N ALA A 2 -11.33 -31.33 -17.14
CA ALA A 2 -11.99 -30.21 -17.82
C ALA A 2 -12.56 -29.24 -16.77
N GLU A 3 -12.24 -27.96 -16.88
CA GLU A 3 -12.69 -26.90 -15.98
C GLU A 3 -14.22 -26.80 -16.00
N ASN A 4 -14.87 -26.85 -14.84
CA ASN A 4 -16.32 -26.75 -14.79
C ASN A 4 -16.79 -25.31 -15.10
N THR A 5 -18.06 -25.10 -15.47
CA THR A 5 -18.54 -23.76 -15.86
C THR A 5 -18.38 -22.72 -14.76
N LYS A 6 -18.45 -23.12 -13.48
CA LYS A 6 -18.24 -22.21 -12.33
C LYS A 6 -16.80 -21.71 -12.29
N GLU A 7 -15.82 -22.60 -12.46
CA GLU A 7 -14.40 -22.30 -12.55
C GLU A 7 -14.10 -21.42 -13.77
N ARG A 8 -14.68 -21.72 -14.93
CA ARG A 8 -14.53 -20.87 -16.14
C ARG A 8 -15.03 -19.44 -15.93
N ILE A 9 -16.12 -19.25 -15.18
CA ILE A 9 -16.61 -17.92 -14.81
C ILE A 9 -15.59 -17.20 -13.92
N ILE A 10 -15.05 -17.87 -12.90
CA ILE A 10 -14.04 -17.31 -12.00
C ILE A 10 -12.78 -16.92 -12.78
N SER A 11 -12.27 -17.81 -13.62
CA SER A 11 -11.11 -17.59 -14.49
C SER A 11 -11.32 -16.43 -15.47
N ALA A 12 -12.52 -16.30 -16.04
CA ALA A 12 -12.90 -15.18 -16.90
C ALA A 12 -12.97 -13.85 -16.16
N VAL A 13 -13.40 -13.83 -14.89
CA VAL A 13 -13.37 -12.59 -14.10
C VAL A 13 -11.92 -12.16 -13.85
N PHE A 14 -11.07 -13.08 -13.39
CA PHE A 14 -9.66 -12.78 -13.13
C PHE A 14 -8.87 -12.38 -14.37
N SER A 15 -9.23 -12.90 -15.56
CA SER A 15 -8.53 -12.51 -16.80
C SER A 15 -8.61 -11.01 -17.10
N PHE A 16 -9.70 -10.35 -16.69
CA PHE A 16 -9.88 -8.90 -16.83
C PHE A 16 -9.02 -8.06 -15.88
N TYR A 17 -8.36 -8.68 -14.90
CA TYR A 17 -7.51 -8.00 -13.93
C TYR A 17 -6.01 -8.17 -14.22
N ARG A 18 -5.63 -8.88 -15.29
CA ARG A 18 -4.22 -9.16 -15.60
C ARG A 18 -3.43 -7.95 -16.07
N ASP A 19 -4.07 -7.05 -16.81
CA ASP A 19 -3.40 -5.90 -17.43
C ASP A 19 -3.25 -4.70 -16.50
N GLY A 20 -3.52 -4.89 -15.21
CA GLY A 20 -3.48 -3.83 -14.21
C GLY A 20 -4.69 -2.92 -14.23
N LYS A 21 -5.52 -2.89 -15.28
CA LYS A 21 -6.58 -1.88 -15.46
C LYS A 21 -7.83 -2.25 -14.67
N ILE A 22 -7.94 -1.70 -13.47
CA ILE A 22 -9.11 -1.78 -12.60
C ILE A 22 -10.29 -1.11 -13.32
N LYS A 23 -11.21 -1.94 -13.79
CA LYS A 23 -12.47 -1.49 -14.40
C LYS A 23 -13.61 -2.19 -13.70
N LYS A 24 -14.74 -1.51 -13.54
CA LYS A 24 -15.98 -2.16 -13.12
C LYS A 24 -16.38 -3.16 -14.21
N ILE A 25 -16.20 -4.45 -13.94
CA ILE A 25 -16.57 -5.50 -14.88
C ILE A 25 -18.08 -5.75 -14.76
N SER A 26 -18.78 -5.73 -15.91
CA SER A 26 -20.20 -6.05 -15.98
C SER A 26 -20.41 -7.55 -16.16
N LEU A 27 -21.51 -8.07 -15.60
CA LEU A 27 -21.91 -9.46 -15.81
C LEU A 27 -22.07 -9.84 -17.29
N SER A 28 -22.47 -8.88 -18.13
CA SER A 28 -22.55 -9.10 -19.58
C SER A 28 -21.18 -9.34 -20.21
N LYS A 29 -20.15 -8.61 -19.76
CA LYS A 29 -18.77 -8.78 -20.22
C LYS A 29 -18.21 -10.14 -19.79
N ILE A 30 -18.49 -10.57 -18.56
CA ILE A 30 -18.12 -11.90 -18.04
C ILE A 30 -18.79 -13.00 -18.86
N ALA A 31 -20.10 -12.89 -19.11
CA ALA A 31 -20.84 -13.90 -19.87
C ALA A 31 -20.29 -14.06 -21.30
N ALA A 32 -19.94 -12.95 -21.95
CA ALA A 32 -19.35 -12.94 -23.28
C ALA A 32 -17.97 -13.65 -23.31
N GLU A 33 -17.11 -13.39 -22.33
CA GLU A 33 -15.79 -14.03 -22.21
C GLU A 33 -15.89 -15.54 -22.01
N VAL A 34 -16.85 -15.99 -21.21
CA VAL A 34 -17.08 -17.43 -20.98
C VAL A 34 -17.83 -18.07 -22.16
N GLY A 35 -18.50 -17.30 -23.01
CA GLY A 35 -19.35 -17.81 -24.09
C GLY A 35 -20.69 -18.36 -23.61
N ILE A 36 -21.28 -17.75 -22.58
CA ILE A 36 -22.60 -18.13 -22.02
C ILE A 36 -23.55 -16.92 -21.98
N SER A 37 -24.83 -17.15 -21.66
CA SER A 37 -25.76 -16.04 -21.43
C SER A 37 -25.56 -15.42 -20.05
N LYS A 38 -25.89 -14.14 -19.88
CA LYS A 38 -25.87 -13.47 -18.56
C LYS A 38 -26.72 -14.22 -17.52
N ALA A 39 -27.86 -14.79 -17.94
CA ALA A 39 -28.72 -15.59 -17.08
C ALA A 39 -28.09 -16.94 -16.67
N ALA A 40 -27.19 -17.51 -17.49
CA ALA A 40 -26.49 -18.75 -17.16
C ALA A 40 -25.48 -18.57 -16.02
N ILE A 41 -24.94 -17.36 -15.80
CA ILE A 41 -24.11 -17.05 -14.62
C ILE A 41 -24.92 -17.35 -13.34
N PHE A 42 -26.19 -16.95 -13.31
CA PHE A 42 -27.05 -17.13 -12.14
C PHE A 42 -27.50 -18.57 -11.89
N ARG A 43 -27.15 -19.51 -12.77
CA ARG A 43 -27.30 -20.94 -12.50
C ARG A 43 -26.18 -21.49 -11.62
N HIS A 44 -25.05 -20.77 -11.55
CA HIS A 44 -23.86 -21.16 -10.79
C HIS A 44 -23.64 -20.30 -9.54
N PHE A 45 -24.27 -19.12 -9.48
CA PHE A 45 -24.21 -18.16 -8.38
C PHE A 45 -25.62 -17.59 -8.17
N ALA A 46 -26.15 -17.58 -6.95
CA ALA A 46 -27.48 -17.08 -6.64
C ALA A 46 -27.63 -15.59 -6.96
N ASN A 47 -26.58 -14.82 -6.73
CA ASN A 47 -26.54 -13.37 -6.96
C ASN A 47 -25.09 -12.90 -7.26
N ARG A 48 -24.90 -11.58 -7.35
CA ARG A 48 -23.59 -10.99 -7.65
C ARG A 48 -22.67 -11.09 -6.44
N GLU A 49 -23.24 -10.95 -5.25
CA GLU A 49 -22.54 -10.99 -3.97
C GLU A 49 -21.87 -12.36 -3.75
N GLU A 50 -22.55 -13.47 -4.04
CA GLU A 50 -21.98 -14.82 -3.97
C GLU A 50 -20.82 -15.01 -4.96
N LEU A 51 -20.90 -14.40 -6.15
CA LEU A 51 -19.78 -14.41 -7.11
C LEU A 51 -18.58 -13.64 -6.55
N GLU A 52 -18.79 -12.44 -6.02
CA GLU A 52 -17.74 -11.60 -5.43
C GLU A 52 -17.11 -12.25 -4.18
N GLU A 53 -17.91 -12.89 -3.34
CA GLU A 53 -17.44 -13.70 -2.21
C GLU A 53 -16.61 -14.89 -2.70
N THR A 54 -17.08 -15.63 -3.70
CA THR A 54 -16.34 -16.78 -4.25
C THR A 54 -14.98 -16.35 -4.83
N LEU A 55 -14.93 -15.21 -5.53
CA LEU A 55 -13.69 -14.63 -6.05
C LEU A 55 -12.74 -14.25 -4.91
N LEU A 56 -13.25 -13.62 -3.84
CA LEU A 56 -12.46 -13.25 -2.68
C LEU A 56 -11.91 -14.48 -1.94
N GLN A 57 -12.74 -15.51 -1.73
CA GLN A 57 -12.31 -16.79 -1.17
C GLN A 57 -11.22 -17.46 -2.03
N THR A 58 -11.34 -17.36 -3.35
CA THR A 58 -10.30 -17.86 -4.28
C THR A 58 -8.96 -17.13 -4.06
N VAL A 59 -8.98 -15.82 -3.83
CA VAL A 59 -7.76 -15.07 -3.52
C VAL A 59 -7.16 -15.50 -2.19
N TYR A 60 -7.97 -15.68 -1.14
CA TYR A 60 -7.49 -16.19 0.14
C TYR A 60 -6.92 -17.61 0.05
N ASP A 61 -7.50 -18.49 -0.77
CA ASP A 61 -6.97 -19.83 -1.04
C ASP A 61 -5.58 -19.75 -1.72
N ARG A 62 -5.41 -18.82 -2.66
CA ARG A 62 -4.13 -18.57 -3.33
C ARG A 62 -3.08 -17.99 -2.37
N PHE A 63 -3.47 -17.04 -1.52
CA PHE A 63 -2.61 -16.54 -0.46
C PHE A 63 -2.17 -17.66 0.50
N ALA A 64 -3.09 -18.49 0.98
CA ALA A 64 -2.75 -19.60 1.88
C ALA A 64 -1.82 -20.62 1.21
N SER A 65 -2.03 -20.89 -0.08
CA SER A 65 -1.14 -21.76 -0.87
C SER A 65 0.27 -21.18 -0.99
N LEU A 66 0.38 -19.86 -1.25
CA LEU A 66 1.66 -19.15 -1.29
C LEU A 66 2.39 -19.24 0.05
N VAL A 67 1.72 -18.93 1.16
CA VAL A 67 2.34 -18.98 2.49
C VAL A 67 2.73 -20.42 2.86
N THR A 68 1.93 -21.42 2.51
CA THR A 68 2.28 -22.84 2.73
C THR A 68 3.54 -23.23 1.97
N ALA A 69 3.69 -22.79 0.71
CA ALA A 69 4.90 -23.01 -0.07
C ALA A 69 6.12 -22.34 0.58
N VAL A 70 5.96 -21.09 1.05
CA VAL A 70 6.99 -20.35 1.80
C VAL A 70 7.39 -21.09 3.07
N GLN A 71 6.45 -21.60 3.86
CA GLN A 71 6.75 -22.41 5.05
C GLN A 71 7.55 -23.66 4.70
N GLY A 72 7.24 -24.31 3.58
CA GLY A 72 7.99 -25.45 3.07
C GLY A 72 9.43 -25.10 2.65
N MET A 73 9.64 -23.93 2.04
CA MET A 73 10.97 -23.41 1.68
C MET A 73 11.80 -23.11 2.93
N LEU A 74 11.20 -22.42 3.90
CA LEU A 74 11.82 -22.10 5.18
C LEU A 74 12.23 -23.36 5.94
N GLY A 75 11.37 -24.39 5.97
CA GLY A 75 11.67 -25.67 6.60
C GLY A 75 12.84 -26.43 5.96
N ARG A 76 13.21 -26.13 4.71
CA ARG A 76 14.40 -26.68 4.03
C ARG A 76 15.65 -25.80 4.16
N GLY A 77 15.54 -24.61 4.77
CA GLY A 77 16.63 -23.65 4.87
C GLY A 77 16.82 -22.76 3.64
N ASP A 78 15.84 -22.70 2.72
CA ASP A 78 15.90 -21.93 1.47
C ASP A 78 15.60 -20.42 1.67
N SER A 79 16.03 -19.83 2.80
CA SER A 79 15.64 -18.49 3.25
C SER A 79 15.88 -17.37 2.23
N SER A 80 17.00 -17.43 1.49
CA SER A 80 17.35 -16.41 0.49
C SER A 80 16.50 -16.48 -0.79
N ALA A 81 15.83 -17.60 -1.04
CA ALA A 81 14.97 -17.79 -2.21
C ALA A 81 13.51 -17.39 -1.94
N VAL A 82 13.12 -17.16 -0.69
CA VAL A 82 11.72 -16.90 -0.31
C VAL A 82 11.18 -15.61 -0.91
N LEU A 83 11.87 -14.48 -0.74
CA LEU A 83 11.40 -13.20 -1.30
C LEU A 83 11.33 -13.20 -2.83
N PRO A 84 12.37 -13.68 -3.57
CA PRO A 84 12.27 -13.83 -5.02
C PRO A 84 11.06 -14.68 -5.44
N PHE A 85 10.83 -15.81 -4.76
CA PHE A 85 9.69 -16.69 -5.04
C PHE A 85 8.34 -16.00 -4.82
N ILE A 86 8.17 -15.28 -3.71
CA ILE A 86 6.93 -14.54 -3.42
C ILE A 86 6.69 -13.48 -4.51
N ILE A 87 7.70 -12.65 -4.80
CA ILE A 87 7.58 -11.55 -5.78
C ILE A 87 7.29 -12.11 -7.17
N GLU A 88 8.02 -13.14 -7.59
CA GLU A 88 7.78 -13.81 -8.88
C GLU A 88 6.36 -14.37 -8.97
N THR A 89 5.89 -15.04 -7.92
CA THR A 89 4.52 -15.60 -7.89
C THR A 89 3.48 -14.51 -8.01
N LEU A 90 3.64 -13.40 -7.28
CA LEU A 90 2.72 -12.27 -7.35
C LEU A 90 2.75 -11.58 -8.72
N CYS A 91 3.93 -11.41 -9.33
CA CYS A 91 4.09 -10.82 -10.66
C CYS A 91 3.54 -11.71 -11.79
N ARG A 92 3.52 -13.03 -11.61
CA ARG A 92 2.91 -13.99 -12.55
C ARG A 92 1.40 -14.07 -12.41
N HIS A 93 0.86 -13.68 -11.26
CA HIS A 93 -0.56 -13.76 -10.92
C HIS A 93 -1.12 -12.40 -10.45
N THR A 94 -0.84 -11.35 -11.21
CA THR A 94 -1.22 -9.98 -10.88
C THR A 94 -2.73 -9.80 -10.78
N GLU A 95 -3.52 -10.66 -11.45
CA GLU A 95 -4.97 -10.67 -11.39
C GLU A 95 -5.54 -10.70 -9.97
N TYR A 96 -4.89 -11.40 -9.03
CA TYR A 96 -5.40 -11.54 -7.66
C TYR A 96 -5.20 -10.25 -6.87
N ILE A 97 -4.02 -9.64 -6.98
CA ILE A 97 -3.71 -8.35 -6.33
C ILE A 97 -4.56 -7.23 -6.94
N ASN A 98 -4.71 -7.21 -8.27
CA ASN A 98 -5.52 -6.21 -8.96
C ASN A 98 -7.02 -6.37 -8.64
N TYR A 99 -7.52 -7.61 -8.50
CA TYR A 99 -8.87 -7.85 -8.01
C TYR A 99 -9.08 -7.29 -6.60
N LEU A 100 -8.16 -7.58 -5.66
CA LEU A 100 -8.24 -7.07 -4.29
C LEU A 100 -8.26 -5.54 -4.25
N ARG A 101 -7.35 -4.89 -4.99
CA ARG A 101 -7.30 -3.42 -5.11
C ARG A 101 -8.60 -2.82 -5.66
N SER A 102 -9.31 -3.56 -6.52
CA SER A 102 -10.56 -3.09 -7.11
C SER A 102 -11.81 -3.27 -6.25
N THR A 103 -11.77 -4.21 -5.30
CA THR A 103 -12.98 -4.70 -4.61
C THR A 103 -12.95 -4.54 -3.10
N SER A 104 -11.78 -4.54 -2.47
CA SER A 104 -11.67 -4.54 -1.01
C SER A 104 -11.22 -3.18 -0.47
N PRO A 105 -12.03 -2.52 0.39
CA PRO A 105 -11.56 -1.39 1.20
C PRO A 105 -10.66 -1.84 2.36
N ASP A 106 -10.62 -3.14 2.69
CA ASP A 106 -9.86 -3.69 3.81
C ASP A 106 -8.72 -4.59 3.31
N PHE A 107 -7.76 -3.97 2.62
CA PHE A 107 -6.46 -4.58 2.41
C PHE A 107 -5.69 -4.48 3.73
N SER A 108 -5.91 -5.42 4.64
CA SER A 108 -5.19 -5.49 5.92
C SER A 108 -4.47 -6.82 6.10
N LEU A 109 -3.23 -6.74 6.56
CA LEU A 109 -2.44 -7.90 6.98
C LEU A 109 -3.23 -8.81 7.93
N ASP A 110 -3.99 -8.23 8.86
CA ASP A 110 -4.84 -8.93 9.82
C ASP A 110 -5.87 -9.86 9.15
N THR A 111 -6.59 -9.34 8.16
CA THR A 111 -7.59 -10.12 7.41
C THR A 111 -6.92 -11.28 6.69
N PHE A 112 -5.78 -11.07 6.05
CA PHE A 112 -5.02 -12.15 5.40
C PHE A 112 -4.51 -13.19 6.41
N VAL A 113 -4.04 -12.77 7.58
CA VAL A 113 -3.59 -13.68 8.65
C VAL A 113 -4.75 -14.52 9.17
N LEU A 114 -5.91 -13.91 9.44
CA LEU A 114 -7.11 -14.60 9.91
C LEU A 114 -7.63 -15.60 8.87
N GLU A 115 -7.72 -15.19 7.61
CA GLU A 115 -8.14 -16.06 6.50
C GLU A 115 -7.14 -17.17 6.21
N GLY A 116 -5.85 -16.92 6.41
CA GLY A 116 -4.80 -17.94 6.39
C GLY A 116 -4.97 -18.97 7.51
N LYS A 117 -5.23 -18.52 8.75
CA LYS A 117 -5.47 -19.43 9.90
C LYS A 117 -6.63 -20.38 9.65
N LYS A 118 -7.74 -19.87 9.08
CA LYS A 118 -8.89 -20.70 8.67
C LYS A 118 -8.51 -21.79 7.65
N ARG A 119 -7.45 -21.57 6.88
CA ARG A 119 -6.90 -22.48 5.86
C ARG A 119 -5.69 -23.29 6.34
N GLY A 120 -5.40 -23.27 7.65
CA GLY A 120 -4.32 -24.05 8.25
C GLY A 120 -2.93 -23.40 8.20
N VAL A 121 -2.81 -22.15 7.76
CA VAL A 121 -1.56 -21.40 7.82
C VAL A 121 -1.26 -20.97 9.25
N ARG A 122 -0.06 -21.29 9.74
CA ARG A 122 0.40 -20.99 11.12
C ARG A 122 1.67 -20.12 11.19
N MET A 123 2.16 -19.64 10.04
CA MET A 123 3.41 -18.87 9.95
C MET A 123 3.43 -17.62 10.84
N PHE A 124 2.26 -17.01 11.07
CA PHE A 124 2.11 -15.74 11.77
C PHE A 124 1.66 -15.89 13.24
N ASP A 125 1.61 -17.10 13.79
CA ASP A 125 1.15 -17.35 15.16
C ASP A 125 2.04 -16.67 16.22
N SER A 126 3.32 -16.45 15.94
CA SER A 126 4.24 -15.74 16.83
C SER A 126 4.09 -14.21 16.80
N VAL A 127 3.33 -13.69 15.85
CA VAL A 127 3.15 -12.23 15.63
C VAL A 127 1.94 -11.72 16.41
N PHE A 128 0.89 -12.53 16.48
CA PHE A 128 -0.38 -12.18 17.10
C PHE A 128 -0.71 -13.13 18.24
N ALA A 129 -1.07 -12.58 19.40
CA ALA A 129 -1.62 -13.34 20.50
C ALA A 129 -3.01 -13.94 20.12
N PRO A 130 -3.51 -14.93 20.90
CA PRO A 130 -4.82 -15.55 20.62
C PRO A 130 -6.01 -14.57 20.59
N ASP A 131 -5.89 -13.44 21.28
CA ASP A 131 -6.90 -12.36 21.31
C ASP A 131 -6.80 -11.39 20.11
N GLY A 132 -5.83 -11.60 19.21
CA GLY A 132 -5.60 -10.78 18.04
C GLY A 132 -4.63 -9.60 18.27
N SER A 133 -4.19 -9.37 19.50
CA SER A 133 -3.21 -8.31 19.79
C SER A 133 -1.81 -8.64 19.25
N VAL A 134 -1.05 -7.62 18.86
CA VAL A 134 0.32 -7.80 18.38
C VAL A 134 1.26 -8.13 19.53
N GLN A 135 1.85 -9.33 19.48
CA GLN A 135 2.76 -9.85 20.51
C GLN A 135 4.22 -9.50 20.22
N ASN A 136 4.63 -9.54 18.93
CA ASN A 136 5.99 -9.20 18.51
C ASN A 136 5.94 -8.00 17.56
N LYS A 137 6.12 -6.79 18.12
CA LYS A 137 6.08 -5.53 17.37
C LYS A 137 7.15 -5.45 16.27
N CYS A 138 8.37 -5.90 16.55
CA CYS A 138 9.46 -5.86 15.56
C CYS A 138 9.11 -6.71 14.33
N PHE A 139 8.68 -7.95 14.55
CA PHE A 139 8.21 -8.82 13.48
C PHE A 139 7.02 -8.22 12.75
N TYR A 140 6.05 -7.68 13.49
CA TYR A 140 4.87 -7.06 12.91
C TYR A 140 5.24 -5.89 11.99
N TYR A 141 6.14 -5.00 12.41
CA TYR A 141 6.60 -3.89 11.58
C TYR A 141 7.30 -4.40 10.32
N THR A 142 8.15 -5.42 10.45
CA THR A 142 8.79 -6.02 9.28
C THR A 142 7.77 -6.67 8.34
N ALA A 143 6.74 -7.34 8.87
CA ALA A 143 5.69 -7.95 8.05
C ALA A 143 4.87 -6.91 7.28
N VAL A 144 4.47 -5.81 7.94
CA VAL A 144 3.75 -4.71 7.28
C VAL A 144 4.63 -4.09 6.18
N PHE A 145 5.88 -3.75 6.49
CA PHE A 145 6.82 -3.19 5.52
C PHE A 145 7.01 -4.10 4.30
N VAL A 146 7.29 -5.39 4.53
CA VAL A 146 7.43 -6.34 3.42
C VAL A 146 6.14 -6.46 2.61
N CYS A 147 4.98 -6.51 3.25
CA CYS A 147 3.71 -6.61 2.54
C CYS A 147 3.44 -5.43 1.62
N VAL A 148 3.73 -4.21 2.06
CA VAL A 148 3.52 -3.00 1.25
C VAL A 148 4.54 -2.94 0.12
N GLU A 149 5.82 -3.21 0.38
CA GLU A 149 6.85 -3.32 -0.66
C GLU A 149 6.47 -4.35 -1.75
N LEU A 150 5.94 -5.51 -1.37
CA LEU A 150 5.45 -6.51 -2.32
C LEU A 150 4.34 -5.97 -3.23
N LEU A 151 3.41 -5.15 -2.70
CA LEU A 151 2.35 -4.54 -3.50
C LEU A 151 2.90 -3.50 -4.46
N GLU A 152 3.83 -2.66 -4.00
CA GLU A 152 4.49 -1.65 -4.82
C GLU A 152 5.28 -2.30 -5.97
N PHE A 153 5.97 -3.40 -5.72
CA PHE A 153 6.66 -4.14 -6.79
C PHE A 153 5.69 -4.76 -7.80
N VAL A 154 4.58 -5.33 -7.35
CA VAL A 154 3.55 -5.84 -8.28
C VAL A 154 2.96 -4.71 -9.11
N TYR A 155 2.79 -3.53 -8.52
CA TYR A 155 2.34 -2.34 -9.23
C TYR A 155 3.35 -1.90 -10.29
N ILE A 156 4.61 -1.71 -9.91
CA ILE A 156 5.70 -1.38 -10.83
C ILE A 156 5.75 -2.37 -12.01
N TRP A 157 5.63 -3.67 -11.71
CA TRP A 157 5.61 -4.72 -12.71
C TRP A 157 4.43 -4.61 -13.70
N ASN A 158 3.27 -4.14 -13.27
CA ASN A 158 2.11 -3.98 -14.14
C ASN A 158 2.21 -2.75 -15.06
N PHE A 159 2.77 -1.64 -14.57
CA PHE A 159 2.68 -0.34 -15.27
C PHE A 159 3.99 0.14 -15.90
N TYR A 160 5.14 -0.30 -15.40
CA TYR A 160 6.46 0.21 -15.81
C TYR A 160 7.38 -0.88 -16.39
N ARG A 161 6.85 -2.06 -16.69
CA ARG A 161 7.64 -3.17 -17.24
C ARG A 161 8.02 -2.91 -18.71
N GLU A 162 9.32 -2.89 -18.99
CA GLU A 162 9.84 -2.98 -20.36
C GLU A 162 9.65 -4.41 -20.92
N GLU A 163 9.38 -4.57 -22.23
CA GLU A 163 9.11 -5.89 -22.86
C GLU A 163 10.26 -6.91 -22.68
N SER A 164 11.48 -6.44 -22.38
CA SER A 164 12.68 -7.23 -22.14
C SER A 164 12.84 -7.77 -20.71
N ASN A 165 11.98 -7.37 -19.76
CA ASN A 165 12.17 -7.70 -18.35
C ASN A 165 11.74 -9.13 -18.01
N ASP A 166 12.72 -9.98 -17.72
CA ASP A 166 12.53 -11.29 -17.10
C ASP A 166 12.03 -11.12 -15.65
N VAL A 167 10.89 -11.76 -15.32
CA VAL A 167 10.29 -11.73 -13.98
C VAL A 167 11.22 -12.33 -12.92
N ALA A 168 12.08 -13.28 -13.29
CA ALA A 168 13.07 -13.85 -12.37
C ALA A 168 14.16 -12.82 -12.03
N TYR A 169 14.60 -12.02 -13.00
CA TYR A 169 15.53 -10.92 -12.75
C TYR A 169 14.89 -9.83 -11.89
N TYR A 170 13.68 -9.40 -12.24
CA TYR A 170 12.93 -8.39 -11.48
C TYR A 170 12.72 -8.79 -10.02
N SER A 171 12.20 -10.00 -9.79
CA SER A 171 11.94 -10.52 -8.43
C SER A 171 13.20 -10.61 -7.58
N LYS A 172 14.34 -11.01 -8.16
CA LYS A 172 15.62 -11.03 -7.45
C LYS A 172 16.06 -9.63 -7.04
N ARG A 173 15.97 -8.63 -7.93
CA ARG A 173 16.35 -7.24 -7.63
C ARG A 173 15.44 -6.60 -6.57
N SER A 174 14.13 -6.83 -6.66
CA SER A 174 13.18 -6.37 -5.65
C SER A 174 13.43 -7.02 -4.29
N ALA A 175 13.79 -8.31 -4.26
CA ALA A 175 14.18 -8.99 -3.02
C ALA A 175 15.47 -8.41 -2.41
N GLU A 176 16.47 -8.06 -3.25
CA GLU A 176 17.71 -7.39 -2.80
C GLU A 176 17.40 -6.06 -2.10
N PHE A 177 16.45 -5.27 -2.63
CA PHE A 177 15.98 -4.03 -2.00
C PHE A 177 15.35 -4.28 -0.63
N ILE A 178 14.41 -5.21 -0.50
CA ILE A 178 13.79 -5.51 0.80
C ILE A 178 14.85 -5.98 1.81
N HIS A 179 15.80 -6.82 1.37
CA HIS A 179 16.84 -7.37 2.25
C HIS A 179 17.85 -6.34 2.73
N SER A 180 18.29 -5.44 1.85
CA SER A 180 19.45 -4.54 2.07
C SER A 180 19.08 -3.07 2.16
N GLY A 181 17.81 -2.73 1.92
CA GLY A 181 17.32 -1.37 1.78
C GLY A 181 18.11 -0.62 0.71
N LEU A 182 18.39 0.65 0.99
CA LEU A 182 19.25 1.50 0.17
C LEU A 182 20.76 1.23 0.37
N GLY A 183 21.15 0.21 1.13
CA GLY A 183 22.56 -0.09 1.41
C GLY A 183 23.25 0.93 2.31
N ARG A 184 22.49 1.63 3.16
CA ARG A 184 22.94 2.77 3.97
C ARG A 184 22.99 2.46 5.47
N ALA A 185 23.16 1.19 5.84
CA ALA A 185 23.26 0.76 7.24
C ALA A 185 24.34 1.52 8.05
N GLY A 186 25.47 1.84 7.42
CA GLY A 186 26.57 2.61 8.03
C GLY A 186 26.32 4.13 8.15
N PHE A 187 25.24 4.64 7.57
CA PHE A 187 24.91 6.08 7.51
C PHE A 187 23.63 6.43 8.28
N LEU A 188 23.08 5.48 9.06
CA LEU A 188 21.90 5.71 9.87
C LEU A 188 22.10 6.93 10.79
N LEU A 189 21.07 7.77 10.85
CA LEU A 189 21.06 8.91 11.75
C LEU A 189 21.22 8.47 13.21
N SER A 190 21.92 9.27 14.00
CA SER A 190 21.99 9.06 15.44
C SER A 190 20.62 9.29 16.09
N ASP A 191 20.36 8.61 17.22
CA ASP A 191 19.09 8.77 17.94
C ASP A 191 18.81 10.23 18.34
N GLY A 192 19.85 10.98 18.71
CA GLY A 192 19.73 12.40 19.03
C GLY A 192 19.36 13.26 17.81
N ARG A 193 19.90 12.95 16.63
CA ARG A 193 19.52 13.66 15.39
C ARG A 193 18.12 13.30 14.94
N MET A 194 17.73 12.02 15.00
CA MET A 194 16.35 11.57 14.75
C MET A 194 15.37 12.30 15.66
N GLN A 195 15.65 12.38 16.96
CA GLN A 195 14.80 13.08 17.92
C GLN A 195 14.66 14.58 17.61
N SER A 196 15.76 15.24 17.24
CA SER A 196 15.74 16.64 16.83
C SER A 196 14.87 16.88 15.58
N LEU A 197 14.98 16.01 14.57
CA LEU A 197 14.16 16.08 13.37
C LEU A 197 12.68 15.77 13.66
N GLU A 198 12.39 14.77 14.51
CA GLU A 198 11.03 14.45 14.95
C GLU A 198 10.34 15.66 15.58
N GLN A 199 11.04 16.39 16.47
CA GLN A 199 10.51 17.61 17.10
C GLN A 199 10.22 18.71 16.07
N GLY A 200 11.13 18.92 15.11
CA GLY A 200 10.94 19.89 14.02
C GLY A 200 9.74 19.54 13.13
N CYS A 201 9.61 18.28 12.73
CA CYS A 201 8.48 17.77 11.95
C CYS A 201 7.16 17.94 12.71
N LEU A 202 7.13 17.58 14.00
CA LEU A 202 5.97 17.75 14.86
C LEU A 202 5.54 19.23 14.94
N ALA A 203 6.49 20.14 15.18
CA ALA A 203 6.20 21.57 15.23
C ALA A 203 5.62 22.10 13.92
N CYS A 204 6.10 21.63 12.77
CA CYS A 204 5.53 21.96 11.47
C CYS A 204 4.07 21.48 11.36
N VAL A 205 3.82 20.20 11.62
CA VAL A 205 2.47 19.59 11.52
C VAL A 205 1.48 20.20 12.52
N MET A 206 1.95 20.66 13.68
CA MET A 206 1.08 21.35 14.64
C MET A 206 0.49 22.64 14.09
N ASN A 207 1.19 23.30 13.15
CA ASN A 207 0.73 24.50 12.45
C ASN A 207 -0.13 24.22 11.20
N ALA A 208 -0.50 22.96 10.94
CA ALA A 208 -1.35 22.63 9.82
C ALA A 208 -2.81 23.04 10.07
N ARG A 209 -3.52 23.51 9.05
CA ARG A 209 -4.95 23.90 9.14
C ARG A 209 -5.85 22.73 9.55
N GLY A 210 -7.06 22.97 10.01
CA GLY A 210 -8.03 21.87 10.25
C GLY A 210 -8.36 21.06 8.99
N VAL A 211 -8.82 19.83 9.17
CA VAL A 211 -9.36 18.98 8.11
C VAL A 211 -10.66 19.59 7.57
N ASP A 212 -10.86 19.58 6.24
CA ASP A 212 -12.14 19.99 5.65
C ASP A 212 -13.23 18.96 6.03
N ALA A 213 -14.31 19.42 6.64
CA ALA A 213 -15.42 18.59 7.06
C ALA A 213 -16.00 17.72 5.91
N LYS A 214 -15.94 18.18 4.66
CA LYS A 214 -16.39 17.41 3.49
C LYS A 214 -15.46 16.26 3.16
N LEU A 215 -14.14 16.46 3.30
CA LEU A 215 -13.16 15.39 3.12
C LEU A 215 -13.28 14.34 4.23
N ALA A 216 -13.48 14.79 5.48
CA ALA A 216 -13.79 13.90 6.59
C ALA A 216 -15.09 13.11 6.34
N ALA A 217 -16.14 13.75 5.81
CA ALA A 217 -17.39 13.07 5.45
C ALA A 217 -17.20 12.06 4.31
N VAL A 218 -16.39 12.37 3.29
CA VAL A 218 -16.01 11.40 2.24
C VAL A 218 -15.38 10.16 2.88
N SER A 219 -14.37 10.37 3.74
CA SER A 219 -13.67 9.30 4.44
C SER A 219 -14.61 8.48 5.35
N ALA A 220 -15.54 9.14 6.05
CA ALA A 220 -16.53 8.46 6.90
C ALA A 220 -17.51 7.61 6.08
N VAL A 221 -18.01 8.10 4.94
CA VAL A 221 -18.89 7.33 4.06
C VAL A 221 -18.14 6.12 3.50
N VAL A 222 -16.90 6.32 3.07
CA VAL A 222 -16.01 5.27 2.61
C VAL A 222 -15.83 4.19 3.68
N ALA A 223 -15.52 4.59 4.91
CA ALA A 223 -15.33 3.66 6.02
C ALA A 223 -16.59 2.84 6.32
N LYS A 224 -17.78 3.45 6.14
CA LYS A 224 -19.08 2.81 6.43
C LYS A 224 -19.61 1.93 5.29
N LYS A 225 -19.44 2.35 4.03
CA LYS A 225 -20.14 1.77 2.86
C LYS A 225 -19.21 1.29 1.75
N GLY A 226 -17.91 1.55 1.88
CA GLY A 226 -16.95 1.34 0.80
C GLY A 226 -17.08 2.34 -0.35
N TYR A 227 -16.11 2.32 -1.26
CA TYR A 227 -16.00 3.28 -2.35
C TYR A 227 -17.05 3.13 -3.45
N ALA A 228 -17.48 1.89 -3.71
CA ALA A 228 -18.46 1.59 -4.75
C ALA A 228 -19.81 2.27 -4.48
N GLU A 229 -20.11 2.55 -3.21
CA GLU A 229 -21.34 3.20 -2.75
C GLU A 229 -21.18 4.70 -2.47
N LEU A 230 -20.00 5.27 -2.72
CA LEU A 230 -19.75 6.70 -2.54
C LEU A 230 -20.51 7.50 -3.61
N THR A 231 -21.51 8.27 -3.17
CA THR A 231 -22.35 9.15 -3.99
C THR A 231 -22.43 10.55 -3.38
N MET A 232 -22.70 11.56 -4.21
CA MET A 232 -22.97 12.93 -3.73
C MET A 232 -24.07 12.95 -2.66
N ASP A 233 -25.11 12.14 -2.84
CA ASP A 233 -26.23 12.04 -1.88
C ASP A 233 -25.80 11.43 -0.54
N SER A 234 -24.95 10.38 -0.55
CA SER A 234 -24.44 9.79 0.68
C SER A 234 -23.55 10.75 1.48
N ILE A 235 -22.80 11.61 0.79
CA ILE A 235 -21.91 12.59 1.43
C ILE A 235 -22.72 13.77 1.97
N ALA A 236 -23.69 14.28 1.20
CA ALA A 236 -24.62 15.30 1.67
C ALA A 236 -25.37 14.83 2.92
N ALA A 237 -25.81 13.56 2.95
CA ALA A 237 -26.44 12.97 4.12
C ALA A 237 -25.50 12.88 5.32
N GLU A 238 -24.23 12.47 5.12
CA GLU A 238 -23.22 12.45 6.19
C GLU A 238 -22.94 13.85 6.75
N LEU A 239 -22.99 14.88 5.89
CA LEU A 239 -22.82 16.29 6.28
C LEU A 239 -24.09 16.95 6.85
N GLY A 240 -25.24 16.26 6.85
CA GLY A 240 -26.53 16.86 7.21
C GLY A 240 -26.99 17.99 6.26
N MET A 241 -26.51 18.00 5.02
CA MET A 241 -26.82 19.03 4.02
C MET A 241 -27.98 18.64 3.11
N ALA A 242 -28.78 19.62 2.70
CA ALA A 242 -29.78 19.42 1.65
C ALA A 242 -29.11 19.15 0.29
N LYS A 243 -29.65 18.20 -0.49
CA LYS A 243 -29.09 17.83 -1.81
C LYS A 243 -28.88 19.05 -2.72
N SER A 244 -29.89 19.93 -2.82
CA SER A 244 -29.84 21.12 -3.67
C SER A 244 -28.66 22.06 -3.32
N SER A 245 -28.33 22.22 -2.05
CA SER A 245 -27.20 23.04 -1.58
C SER A 245 -25.84 22.38 -1.85
N PHE A 246 -25.79 21.06 -1.93
CA PHE A 246 -24.55 20.33 -2.20
C PHE A 246 -24.21 20.32 -3.69
N TYR A 247 -25.20 20.09 -4.55
CA TYR A 247 -25.03 20.12 -6.02
C TYR A 247 -24.83 21.55 -6.59
N SER A 248 -25.09 22.62 -5.82
CA SER A 248 -24.75 23.98 -6.26
C SER A 248 -23.27 24.31 -6.15
N ILE A 249 -22.51 23.55 -5.36
CA ILE A 249 -21.08 23.78 -5.10
C ILE A 249 -20.21 22.97 -6.07
N TYR A 250 -20.60 21.72 -6.33
CA TYR A 250 -19.82 20.79 -7.16
C TYR A 250 -20.66 20.21 -8.28
N LYS A 251 -20.07 20.10 -9.47
CA LYS A 251 -20.77 19.62 -10.67
C LYS A 251 -21.09 18.13 -10.58
N ASN A 252 -20.17 17.36 -10.02
CA ASN A 252 -20.26 15.91 -9.85
C ASN A 252 -19.34 15.46 -8.70
N LYS A 253 -19.35 14.15 -8.42
CA LYS A 253 -18.56 13.54 -7.34
C LYS A 253 -17.07 13.70 -7.59
N GLU A 254 -16.64 13.53 -8.83
CA GLU A 254 -15.25 13.56 -9.25
C GLU A 254 -14.65 14.96 -9.02
N ASP A 255 -15.35 16.01 -9.47
CA ASP A 255 -14.99 17.42 -9.28
C ASP A 255 -14.81 17.79 -7.80
N MET A 256 -15.73 17.33 -6.95
CA MET A 256 -15.65 17.53 -5.50
C MET A 256 -14.44 16.83 -4.88
N ILE A 257 -14.28 15.52 -5.16
CA ILE A 257 -13.16 14.74 -4.60
C ILE A 257 -11.83 15.37 -5.01
N LEU A 258 -11.66 15.70 -6.28
CA LEU A 258 -10.43 16.31 -6.79
C LEU A 258 -10.13 17.64 -6.09
N SER A 259 -11.12 18.54 -5.98
CA SER A 259 -10.93 19.83 -5.31
C SER A 259 -10.57 19.69 -3.83
N LEU A 260 -11.20 18.74 -3.12
CA LEU A 260 -10.88 18.47 -1.71
C LEU A 260 -9.46 17.92 -1.55
N LEU A 261 -9.04 17.05 -2.46
CA LEU A 261 -7.71 16.46 -2.45
C LEU A 261 -6.62 17.45 -2.84
N GLU A 262 -6.84 18.29 -3.85
CA GLU A 262 -5.93 19.38 -4.22
C GLU A 262 -5.63 20.29 -3.03
N SER A 263 -6.69 20.70 -2.31
CA SER A 263 -6.54 21.52 -1.12
C SER A 263 -5.75 20.81 -0.01
N GLU A 264 -5.99 19.51 0.18
CA GLU A 264 -5.31 18.72 1.22
C GLU A 264 -3.85 18.42 0.87
N PHE A 265 -3.55 18.06 -0.38
CA PHE A 265 -2.18 17.83 -0.84
C PHE A 265 -1.36 19.12 -0.90
N SER A 266 -1.97 20.25 -1.22
CA SER A 266 -1.31 21.57 -1.14
C SER A 266 -0.89 21.89 0.31
N GLU A 267 -1.77 21.64 1.28
CA GLU A 267 -1.44 21.83 2.70
C GLU A 267 -0.36 20.84 3.17
N PHE A 268 -0.52 19.55 2.88
CA PHE A 268 0.48 18.54 3.20
C PHE A 268 1.84 18.92 2.62
N GLY A 269 1.84 19.36 1.37
CA GLY A 269 3.02 19.77 0.65
C GLY A 269 3.72 20.99 1.26
N ARG A 270 2.96 22.00 1.68
CA ARG A 270 3.48 23.15 2.42
C ARG A 270 4.13 22.72 3.73
N ILE A 271 3.48 21.84 4.50
CA ILE A 271 4.00 21.32 5.78
C ILE A 271 5.29 20.54 5.56
N LEU A 272 5.32 19.67 4.55
CA LEU A 272 6.50 18.88 4.22
C LEU A 272 7.67 19.77 3.78
N ALA A 273 7.41 20.79 2.96
CA ALA A 273 8.43 21.76 2.57
C ALA A 273 9.02 22.53 3.77
N LEU A 274 8.22 22.83 4.79
CA LEU A 274 8.70 23.41 6.05
C LEU A 274 9.57 22.43 6.83
N ALA A 275 9.11 21.19 7.00
CA ALA A 275 9.85 20.16 7.74
C ALA A 275 11.21 19.83 7.09
N LEU A 276 11.30 19.92 5.77
CA LEU A 276 12.53 19.64 5.01
C LEU A 276 13.55 20.79 4.99
N ARG A 277 13.27 21.94 5.62
CA ARG A 277 14.22 23.07 5.70
C ARG A 277 15.47 22.72 6.48
N ASP A 278 15.31 22.01 7.59
CA ASP A 278 16.39 21.70 8.52
C ASP A 278 17.08 20.35 8.22
N ALA A 279 16.57 19.58 7.26
CA ALA A 279 17.16 18.35 6.77
C ALA A 279 18.26 18.66 5.76
N VAL A 280 19.52 18.35 6.06
CA VAL A 280 20.67 18.72 5.22
C VAL A 280 21.05 17.59 4.26
N THR A 281 21.01 16.34 4.73
CA THR A 281 21.41 15.16 3.95
C THR A 281 20.22 14.40 3.38
N PHE A 282 20.49 13.48 2.44
CA PHE A 282 19.50 12.56 1.90
C PHE A 282 18.80 11.76 3.02
N ASP A 283 19.56 11.20 3.96
CA ASP A 283 19.04 10.40 5.07
C ASP A 283 18.12 11.23 5.98
N GLU A 284 18.49 12.49 6.25
CA GLU A 284 17.65 13.43 7.00
C GLU A 284 16.37 13.79 6.24
N CYS A 285 16.44 13.92 4.92
CA CYS A 285 15.25 14.16 4.10
C CYS A 285 14.31 12.94 4.12
N ILE A 286 14.81 11.73 3.90
CA ILE A 286 14.00 10.51 3.98
C ILE A 286 13.35 10.38 5.36
N PHE A 287 14.14 10.53 6.42
CA PHE A 287 13.61 10.48 7.79
C PHE A 287 12.52 11.53 8.02
N SER A 288 12.74 12.77 7.57
CA SER A 288 11.78 13.87 7.73
C SER A 288 10.51 13.67 6.90
N ILE A 289 10.60 13.05 5.72
CA ILE A 289 9.42 12.68 4.90
C ILE A 289 8.59 11.63 5.64
N VAL A 290 9.21 10.52 6.04
CA VAL A 290 8.53 9.44 6.77
C VAL A 290 7.89 9.99 8.05
N CYS A 291 8.65 10.79 8.82
CA CYS A 291 8.21 11.40 10.06
C CYS A 291 7.02 12.36 9.84
N THR A 292 7.17 13.32 8.93
CA THR A 292 6.13 14.31 8.65
C THR A 292 4.85 13.66 8.14
N THR A 293 4.97 12.70 7.21
CA THR A 293 3.84 11.94 6.67
C THR A 293 3.11 11.20 7.79
N THR A 294 3.85 10.48 8.64
CA THR A 294 3.26 9.72 9.75
C THR A 294 2.54 10.65 10.73
N ILE A 295 3.17 11.74 11.18
CA ILE A 295 2.54 12.67 12.14
C ILE A 295 1.33 13.38 11.50
N TYR A 296 1.43 13.77 10.23
CA TYR A 296 0.37 14.47 9.50
C TYR A 296 -0.90 13.63 9.41
N PHE A 297 -0.79 12.38 8.96
CA PHE A 297 -1.95 11.50 8.81
C PHE A 297 -2.43 10.91 10.14
N PHE A 298 -1.55 10.77 11.14
CA PHE A 298 -1.97 10.42 12.49
C PHE A 298 -2.89 11.49 13.09
N LYS A 299 -2.47 12.77 13.02
CA LYS A 299 -3.29 13.91 13.50
C LYS A 299 -4.61 14.04 12.73
N ARG A 300 -4.68 13.49 11.52
CA ARG A 300 -5.82 13.57 10.61
C ARG A 300 -6.40 12.18 10.30
N SER A 301 -6.42 11.31 11.30
CA SER A 301 -6.92 9.93 11.14
C SER A 301 -8.32 9.85 10.53
N GLU A 302 -9.14 10.88 10.67
CA GLU A 302 -10.48 10.99 10.10
C GLU A 302 -10.49 10.97 8.56
N ILE A 303 -9.38 11.30 7.87
CA ILE A 303 -9.28 11.22 6.40
C ILE A 303 -8.51 9.99 5.92
N LEU A 304 -8.04 9.13 6.83
CA LEU A 304 -7.12 8.03 6.49
C LEU A 304 -7.73 7.04 5.49
N GLU A 305 -9.00 6.71 5.65
CA GLU A 305 -9.70 5.80 4.71
C GLU A 305 -9.89 6.45 3.33
N ALA A 306 -10.15 7.74 3.24
CA ALA A 306 -10.13 8.43 1.95
C ALA A 306 -8.72 8.44 1.31
N CYS A 307 -7.66 8.61 2.10
CA CYS A 307 -6.28 8.62 1.60
C CYS A 307 -5.81 7.25 1.12
N LYS A 308 -6.04 6.18 1.90
CA LYS A 308 -5.76 4.79 1.51
C LYS A 308 -6.41 4.44 0.19
N TRP A 309 -7.64 4.90 -0.02
CA TRP A 309 -8.33 4.70 -1.29
C TRP A 309 -7.53 5.17 -2.49
N ILE A 310 -7.06 6.42 -2.41
CA ILE A 310 -6.46 7.14 -3.52
C ILE A 310 -5.15 6.47 -3.88
N GLU A 311 -4.42 6.03 -2.86
CA GLU A 311 -3.24 5.19 -2.99
C GLU A 311 -3.56 3.89 -3.75
N PHE A 312 -4.62 3.16 -3.35
CA PHE A 312 -5.00 1.91 -4.02
C PHE A 312 -5.58 2.07 -5.43
N GLN A 313 -6.21 3.21 -5.74
CA GLN A 313 -6.87 3.50 -7.03
C GLN A 313 -5.95 3.98 -8.15
N ARG A 314 -4.64 4.17 -7.92
CA ARG A 314 -3.65 4.54 -8.96
C ARG A 314 -3.53 3.48 -10.06
N VAL A 315 -4.52 3.42 -10.94
CA VAL A 315 -4.74 2.36 -11.91
C VAL A 315 -5.46 2.94 -13.13
N ASP A 316 -4.73 3.00 -14.23
CA ASP A 316 -5.07 3.79 -15.42
C ASP A 316 -6.50 3.62 -15.97
N GLY A 317 -7.11 4.79 -16.24
CA GLY A 317 -7.73 5.03 -17.55
C GLY A 317 -9.15 5.61 -17.59
N ASN A 318 -9.70 6.14 -16.50
CA ASN A 318 -10.88 7.00 -16.54
C ASN A 318 -10.55 8.38 -15.95
N ASP A 319 -11.22 9.43 -16.43
CA ASP A 319 -11.01 10.88 -16.20
C ASP A 319 -10.55 11.36 -14.80
N GLY A 320 -10.73 10.57 -13.73
CA GLY A 320 -10.25 10.88 -12.39
C GLY A 320 -8.74 10.65 -12.18
N ASP A 321 -8.12 9.72 -12.90
CA ASP A 321 -6.72 9.30 -12.70
C ASP A 321 -5.73 10.25 -13.41
N ASN A 322 -6.09 10.73 -14.62
CA ASN A 322 -5.34 11.79 -15.29
C ASN A 322 -5.27 13.04 -14.40
N ARG A 323 -6.35 13.37 -13.68
CA ARG A 323 -6.40 14.53 -12.79
C ARG A 323 -5.67 14.31 -11.47
N LEU A 324 -5.73 13.13 -10.84
CA LEU A 324 -4.90 12.84 -9.66
C LEU A 324 -3.41 12.85 -10.01
N CYS A 325 -3.02 12.25 -11.14
CA CYS A 325 -1.67 12.34 -11.68
C CYS A 325 -1.31 13.79 -12.04
N GLU A 326 -2.21 14.59 -12.62
CA GLU A 326 -2.00 16.03 -12.87
C GLU A 326 -1.85 16.82 -11.56
N ILE A 327 -2.57 16.47 -10.50
CA ILE A 327 -2.46 17.09 -9.17
C ILE A 327 -1.08 16.78 -8.59
N PHE A 328 -0.70 15.50 -8.51
CA PHE A 328 0.61 15.06 -8.03
C PHE A 328 1.78 15.57 -8.89
N ASN A 329 1.56 15.77 -10.19
CA ASN A 329 2.54 16.31 -11.14
C ASN A 329 2.34 17.81 -11.47
N SER A 330 1.49 18.53 -10.74
CA SER A 330 1.27 19.96 -10.97
C SER A 330 2.49 20.77 -10.49
N PRO A 331 2.85 21.90 -11.11
CA PRO A 331 4.03 22.70 -10.72
C PRO A 331 4.10 23.06 -9.22
N GLU A 332 2.95 23.19 -8.56
CA GLU A 332 2.83 23.47 -7.13
C GLU A 332 3.13 22.22 -6.26
N HIS A 333 2.88 21.01 -6.79
CA HIS A 333 3.10 19.71 -6.14
C HIS A 333 4.43 19.04 -6.58
N VAL A 334 4.98 19.41 -7.74
CA VAL A 334 6.27 19.03 -8.36
C VAL A 334 7.49 19.39 -7.52
N SER A 335 7.28 20.00 -6.35
CA SER A 335 8.33 20.39 -5.42
C SER A 335 8.94 19.19 -4.66
N PHE A 336 8.26 18.05 -4.45
CA PHE A 336 8.85 16.98 -3.60
C PHE A 336 9.95 16.17 -4.27
N LYS A 337 9.74 15.69 -5.50
CA LYS A 337 10.79 15.01 -6.28
C LYS A 337 12.00 15.93 -6.45
N LYS A 338 11.75 17.20 -6.74
CA LYS A 338 12.80 18.23 -6.85
C LYS A 338 13.48 18.51 -5.51
N ILE A 339 12.77 18.66 -4.40
CA ILE A 339 13.39 18.90 -3.08
C ILE A 339 14.23 17.71 -2.63
N LEU A 340 13.75 16.48 -2.81
CA LEU A 340 14.48 15.27 -2.40
C LEU A 340 15.75 15.06 -3.22
N PHE A 341 15.69 15.26 -4.54
CA PHE A 341 16.81 14.97 -5.45
C PHE A 341 17.62 16.21 -5.90
N ALA A 342 17.26 17.44 -5.49
CA ALA A 342 18.07 18.65 -5.72
C ALA A 342 19.09 18.95 -4.61
N LYS A 343 19.03 18.24 -3.46
CA LYS A 343 20.06 18.36 -2.42
C LYS A 343 21.29 17.58 -2.89
N LYS A 344 22.26 18.33 -3.41
CA LYS A 344 23.32 17.89 -4.33
C LYS A 344 24.41 17.01 -3.70
N ASP A 345 24.41 16.83 -2.39
CA ASP A 345 25.40 16.03 -1.68
C ASP A 345 24.71 14.94 -0.85
N SER A 346 24.73 13.66 -1.29
CA SER A 346 24.88 12.45 -0.44
C SER A 346 24.33 11.11 -0.99
N PHE A 347 23.56 11.09 -2.08
CA PHE A 347 23.11 9.83 -2.68
C PHE A 347 23.16 9.87 -4.22
N GLU A 348 24.13 9.16 -4.78
CA GLU A 348 24.19 8.83 -6.19
C GLU A 348 23.83 7.36 -6.36
N PHE A 349 22.87 7.09 -7.24
CA PHE A 349 22.66 5.72 -7.71
C PHE A 349 23.92 5.23 -8.42
N PRO A 350 24.32 3.96 -8.23
CA PRO A 350 25.48 3.39 -8.93
C PRO A 350 25.49 3.74 -10.43
N GLU A 351 26.64 4.17 -10.96
CA GLU A 351 26.75 4.64 -12.35
C GLU A 351 26.29 3.62 -13.38
N HIS A 352 26.40 2.32 -13.07
CA HIS A 352 26.03 1.21 -13.94
C HIS A 352 24.51 0.99 -14.08
N LEU A 353 23.67 1.67 -13.28
CA LEU A 353 22.22 1.63 -13.44
C LEU A 353 21.80 2.52 -14.63
N SER A 354 20.94 2.01 -15.52
CA SER A 354 20.33 2.84 -16.56
C SER A 354 19.48 3.96 -15.94
N GLU A 355 19.20 5.02 -16.68
CA GLU A 355 18.36 6.10 -16.17
C GLU A 355 16.92 5.63 -15.86
N SER A 356 16.38 4.66 -16.62
CA SER A 356 15.09 4.03 -16.31
C SER A 356 15.11 3.29 -14.96
N HIS A 357 16.20 2.58 -14.65
CA HIS A 357 16.35 1.92 -13.33
C HIS A 357 16.53 2.93 -12.19
N LYS A 358 17.18 4.07 -12.45
CA LYS A 358 17.32 5.16 -11.46
C LYS A 358 15.98 5.83 -11.19
N GLU A 359 15.22 6.19 -12.21
CA GLU A 359 13.86 6.73 -12.07
C GLU A 359 12.95 5.77 -11.31
N LEU A 360 13.01 4.47 -11.63
CA LEU A 360 12.24 3.47 -10.92
C LEU A 360 12.60 3.40 -9.43
N ALA A 361 13.89 3.47 -9.11
CA ALA A 361 14.33 3.47 -7.72
C ALA A 361 13.94 4.77 -6.98
N ARG A 362 13.90 5.91 -7.67
CA ARG A 362 13.36 7.17 -7.12
C ARG A 362 11.88 7.04 -6.77
N ASP A 363 11.10 6.45 -7.68
CA ASP A 363 9.67 6.23 -7.48
C ASP A 363 9.40 5.26 -6.32
N LEU A 364 10.16 4.17 -6.22
CA LEU A 364 10.07 3.24 -5.10
C LEU A 364 10.35 3.93 -3.76
N ILE A 365 11.45 4.67 -3.65
CA ILE A 365 11.82 5.40 -2.42
C ILE A 365 10.71 6.35 -1.97
N LEU A 366 10.12 7.08 -2.93
CA LEU A 366 9.03 8.00 -2.65
C LEU A 366 7.76 7.24 -2.26
N SER A 367 7.44 6.16 -2.97
CA SER A 367 6.27 5.34 -2.66
C SER A 367 6.37 4.78 -1.24
N THR A 368 7.50 4.17 -0.87
CA THR A 368 7.75 3.69 0.50
C THR A 368 7.65 4.82 1.53
N ALA A 369 8.25 5.99 1.25
CA ALA A 369 8.27 7.10 2.21
C ALA A 369 6.89 7.73 2.47
N PHE A 370 5.94 7.59 1.53
CA PHE A 370 4.58 8.14 1.65
C PHE A 370 3.50 7.10 1.95
N GLY A 371 3.57 5.94 1.33
CA GLY A 371 2.57 4.87 1.46
C GLY A 371 2.69 4.08 2.76
N GLU A 372 3.92 3.79 3.20
CA GLU A 372 4.11 3.02 4.43
C GLU A 372 3.49 3.68 5.66
N PRO A 373 3.71 4.98 5.91
CA PRO A 373 3.02 5.65 7.00
C PRO A 373 1.50 5.42 7.01
N LEU A 374 0.82 5.48 5.86
CA LEU A 374 -0.63 5.31 5.78
C LEU A 374 -1.06 3.90 6.21
N MET A 375 -0.37 2.88 5.70
CA MET A 375 -0.66 1.48 6.03
C MET A 375 -0.39 1.18 7.51
N PHE A 376 0.76 1.60 8.04
CA PHE A 376 1.10 1.42 9.45
C PHE A 376 0.13 2.14 10.39
N LEU A 377 -0.31 3.34 10.05
CA LEU A 377 -1.28 4.09 10.85
C LEU A 377 -2.65 3.43 10.87
N ALA A 378 -3.14 2.96 9.72
CA ALA A 378 -4.43 2.29 9.62
C ALA A 378 -4.47 1.03 10.49
N HIS A 379 -3.36 0.29 10.44
CA HIS A 379 -3.11 -0.86 11.27
C HIS A 379 -3.01 -0.49 12.76
N GLY A 380 -2.28 0.56 13.11
CA GLY A 380 -2.10 0.94 14.50
C GLY A 380 -3.36 1.45 15.19
N ILE A 381 -4.19 2.19 14.47
CA ILE A 381 -5.52 2.61 14.95
C ILE A 381 -6.38 1.38 15.22
N ARG A 382 -6.38 0.39 14.31
CA ARG A 382 -7.13 -0.87 14.47
C ARG A 382 -6.70 -1.64 15.72
N HIS A 383 -5.39 -1.67 16.01
CA HIS A 383 -4.82 -2.37 17.17
C HIS A 383 -4.80 -1.54 18.46
N GLY A 384 -5.32 -0.30 18.44
CA GLY A 384 -5.37 0.57 19.61
C GLY A 384 -3.98 0.90 20.17
N PHE A 385 -2.96 0.98 19.31
CA PHE A 385 -1.62 1.29 19.77
C PHE A 385 -1.53 2.71 20.37
N PRO A 386 -0.68 2.90 21.41
CA PRO A 386 -0.60 4.15 22.14
C PRO A 386 0.07 5.24 21.30
N LEU A 387 0.05 6.49 21.76
CA LEU A 387 0.63 7.62 21.03
C LEU A 387 2.11 7.41 20.70
N GLU A 388 2.89 6.80 21.59
CA GLU A 388 4.33 6.56 21.39
C GLU A 388 4.63 5.66 20.17
N PHE A 389 3.60 4.95 19.66
CA PHE A 389 3.65 4.12 18.48
C PHE A 389 4.15 4.84 17.22
N TYR A 390 3.82 6.12 17.00
CA TYR A 390 4.22 6.80 15.77
C TYR A 390 5.75 6.95 15.67
N SER A 391 6.44 7.24 16.78
CA SER A 391 7.91 7.38 16.74
C SER A 391 8.58 6.02 16.54
N GLU A 392 8.04 4.96 17.14
CA GLU A 392 8.50 3.58 16.89
C GLU A 392 8.40 3.23 15.40
N ILE A 393 7.25 3.49 14.76
CA ILE A 393 7.04 3.22 13.32
C ILE A 393 7.98 4.05 12.46
N VAL A 394 8.06 5.38 12.68
CA VAL A 394 8.90 6.27 11.86
C VAL A 394 10.33 5.77 11.83
N ARG A 395 10.87 5.39 13.00
CA ARG A 395 12.21 4.83 13.12
C ARG A 395 12.32 3.45 12.48
N ALA A 396 11.29 2.61 12.57
CA ALA A 396 11.26 1.29 11.93
C ALA A 396 11.26 1.39 10.40
N ILE A 397 10.34 2.16 9.81
CA ILE A 397 10.25 2.40 8.36
C ILE A 397 11.58 2.99 7.88
N TYR A 398 12.09 4.03 8.53
CA TYR A 398 13.38 4.61 8.17
C TYR A 398 14.51 3.58 8.20
N LYS A 399 14.68 2.83 9.30
CA LYS A 399 15.76 1.84 9.39
C LYS A 399 15.64 0.73 8.34
N MET A 400 14.43 0.23 8.07
CA MET A 400 14.20 -0.79 7.05
C MET A 400 14.43 -0.25 5.63
N LEU A 401 13.98 0.96 5.32
CA LEU A 401 14.24 1.59 4.03
C LEU A 401 15.75 1.84 3.83
N MET A 402 16.46 2.32 4.83
CA MET A 402 17.88 2.65 4.70
C MET A 402 18.80 1.41 4.72
N SER A 403 18.45 0.38 5.49
CA SER A 403 19.36 -0.75 5.78
C SER A 403 18.79 -2.14 5.51
N GLY A 404 17.53 -2.22 5.12
CA GLY A 404 16.82 -3.46 4.84
C GLY A 404 16.33 -4.19 6.09
N VAL A 405 15.49 -5.19 5.89
CA VAL A 405 14.85 -5.95 6.97
C VAL A 405 15.85 -6.81 7.76
N VAL A 406 16.96 -7.22 7.14
CA VAL A 406 17.99 -8.07 7.77
C VAL A 406 18.75 -7.29 8.84
N SER A 407 19.15 -6.05 8.53
CA SER A 407 19.85 -5.18 9.47
C SER A 407 18.93 -4.72 10.62
N TYR A 408 17.64 -4.48 10.32
CA TYR A 408 16.67 -4.03 11.29
C TYR A 408 16.37 -5.06 12.39
N THR A 409 16.23 -6.34 12.02
CA THR A 409 15.74 -7.37 12.93
C THR A 409 16.79 -7.90 13.91
N LYS A 410 18.09 -7.60 13.72
CA LYS A 410 19.31 -8.00 14.49
C LYS A 410 19.47 -9.47 14.94
N ASP A 411 18.41 -10.18 15.28
CA ASP A 411 18.37 -11.55 15.82
C ASP A 411 17.50 -12.53 15.00
N GLY A 412 16.79 -12.07 13.97
CA GLY A 412 15.91 -12.97 13.22
C GLY A 412 15.25 -12.31 12.03
N ASN A 413 15.82 -12.53 10.85
CA ASN A 413 15.11 -12.29 9.60
C ASN A 413 13.77 -13.04 9.68
N ILE A 414 12.64 -12.41 9.29
CA ILE A 414 11.33 -13.11 9.26
C ILE A 414 11.36 -14.35 8.34
N PHE A 415 12.35 -14.40 7.44
CA PHE A 415 12.67 -15.52 6.56
C PHE A 415 13.79 -16.44 7.08
N SER A 416 14.36 -16.20 8.25
CA SER A 416 15.29 -17.12 8.93
C SER A 416 14.60 -18.01 9.97
N TYR A 417 13.39 -18.46 9.65
CA TYR A 417 12.67 -19.47 10.44
C TYR A 417 13.58 -20.69 10.64
N GLY A 418 14.03 -20.97 11.87
CA GLY A 418 14.79 -22.19 12.17
C GLY A 418 16.02 -22.06 13.06
N LYS A 419 16.51 -20.86 13.40
CA LYS A 419 17.42 -20.72 14.55
C LYS A 419 16.58 -20.46 15.80
N LYS A 420 16.10 -21.54 16.42
CA LYS A 420 15.65 -21.50 17.81
C LYS A 420 16.81 -20.96 18.65
N GLU A 421 16.58 -19.83 19.31
CA GLU A 421 17.20 -19.59 20.61
C GLU A 421 16.66 -20.68 21.55
N GLU A 422 17.56 -21.51 22.07
CA GLU A 422 17.26 -22.30 23.26
C GLU A 422 17.25 -21.34 24.45
N PHE A 423 16.07 -21.18 25.06
CA PHE A 423 15.71 -20.63 26.38
C PHE A 423 16.47 -19.42 26.94
#